data_AF-J7G040-F1
#
_entry.id   AF-J7G040-F1
#
_cell.length_a   1.000
_cell.length_b   1.000
_cell.length_c   1.000
_cell.angle_alpha   90.00
_cell.angle_beta   90.00
_cell.angle_gamma   90.00
#
_symmetry.space_group_name_H-M   'P 1'
#
loop_
_entity.id
_entity.type
_entity.pdbx_description
1 polymer ?
#
loop_
_entity_poly.entity_id
_entity_poly.type
_entity_poly.pdbx_seq_one_letter_code
_entity_poly.pdbx_strand_id
1 'polypeptide(L)'
;PAHILGIQAAQQAFPELPQVAVFDTAFHQTMPPHAYHYAIPSTLYTRYGVRRYGAHGTSYRYVAQETAAFLRRDINEMSMVIAHLGNGASITAVKNGRSQDTSMGLTPLEGLVMGTRCGDIDPSIFSFLAANAKMSIDEITEMLNKESGMLGLSNLSNDCRMLEEAAANGHKGAELALDVFAYRLAKYVGGMMVACGSLDALVFT
;
A
#
# COMPACT_ATOMS: atom_id res chain seq x y z
N PRO A 1 -15.55 8.77 -5.64
CA PRO A 1 -16.39 9.99 -5.73
C PRO A 1 -15.63 11.24 -6.20
N ALA A 2 -14.55 11.64 -5.50
CA ALA A 2 -13.77 12.84 -5.86
C ALA A 2 -13.20 12.81 -7.28
N HIS A 3 -12.65 11.67 -7.72
CA HIS A 3 -12.11 11.53 -9.08
C HIS A 3 -13.16 11.75 -10.19
N ILE A 4 -14.41 11.32 -9.97
CA ILE A 4 -15.50 11.48 -10.95
C ILE A 4 -15.85 12.96 -11.11
N LEU A 5 -15.87 13.73 -10.02
CA LEU A 5 -16.08 15.18 -10.07
C LEU A 5 -14.98 15.86 -10.89
N GLY A 6 -13.72 15.44 -10.71
CA GLY A 6 -12.59 15.93 -11.50
C GLY A 6 -12.74 15.62 -12.99
N ILE A 7 -13.15 14.39 -13.33
CA ILE A 7 -13.41 13.99 -14.73
C ILE A 7 -14.53 14.83 -15.34
N GLN A 8 -15.65 15.00 -14.63
CA GLN A 8 -16.79 15.80 -15.11
C GLN A 8 -16.40 17.27 -15.34
N ALA A 9 -15.62 17.85 -14.43
CA ALA A 9 -15.11 19.21 -14.58
C ALA A 9 -14.15 19.33 -15.78
N ALA A 10 -13.24 18.37 -15.97
CA ALA A 10 -12.33 18.35 -17.10
C ALA A 10 -13.08 18.21 -18.44
N GLN A 11 -14.11 17.36 -18.50
CA GLN A 11 -14.98 17.21 -19.68
C GLN A 11 -15.72 18.50 -20.05
N GLN A 12 -16.15 19.28 -19.06
CA GLN A 12 -16.79 20.58 -19.31
C GLN A 12 -15.77 21.64 -19.78
N ALA A 13 -14.58 21.68 -19.19
CA ALA A 13 -13.56 22.67 -19.53
C ALA A 13 -12.87 22.39 -20.88
N PHE A 14 -12.74 21.12 -21.25
CA PHE A 14 -11.99 20.68 -22.43
C PHE A 14 -12.78 19.65 -23.26
N PRO A 15 -13.88 20.05 -23.91
CA PRO A 15 -14.79 19.13 -24.58
C PRO A 15 -14.19 18.43 -25.81
N GLU A 16 -13.25 19.09 -26.50
CA GLU A 16 -12.63 18.56 -27.72
C GLU A 16 -11.38 17.71 -27.46
N LEU A 17 -10.87 17.66 -26.22
CA LEU A 17 -9.66 16.91 -25.90
C LEU A 17 -9.98 15.46 -25.51
N PRO A 18 -9.23 14.47 -26.03
CA PRO A 18 -9.35 13.10 -25.56
C PRO A 18 -8.88 13.02 -24.11
N GLN A 19 -9.66 12.35 -23.25
CA GLN A 19 -9.35 12.17 -21.84
C GLN A 19 -9.10 10.69 -21.54
N VAL A 20 -8.09 10.41 -20.72
CA VAL A 20 -7.66 9.05 -20.37
C VAL A 20 -7.74 8.86 -18.86
N ALA A 21 -8.33 7.74 -18.44
CA ALA A 21 -8.26 7.29 -17.06
C ALA A 21 -7.07 6.33 -16.90
N VAL A 22 -6.18 6.64 -15.97
CA VAL A 22 -5.06 5.78 -15.59
C VAL A 22 -5.33 5.25 -14.19
N PHE A 23 -5.42 3.93 -14.05
CA PHE A 23 -5.82 3.29 -12.81
C PHE A 23 -4.60 2.79 -12.03
N ASP A 24 -4.53 3.14 -10.76
CA ASP A 24 -3.52 2.64 -9.82
C ASP A 24 -3.52 1.11 -9.67
N THR A 25 -4.65 0.46 -9.97
CA THR A 25 -4.81 -1.00 -9.85
C THR A 25 -4.35 -1.75 -11.10
N ALA A 26 -4.10 -1.07 -12.21
CA ALA A 26 -3.89 -1.71 -13.51
C ALA A 26 -2.63 -2.59 -13.54
N PHE A 27 -1.52 -2.12 -12.95
CA PHE A 27 -0.25 -2.87 -12.93
C PHE A 27 -0.37 -4.21 -12.17
N HIS A 28 -1.20 -4.23 -11.13
CA HIS A 28 -1.41 -5.38 -10.27
C HIS A 28 -2.35 -6.44 -10.85
N GLN A 29 -2.98 -6.19 -12.00
CA GLN A 29 -3.85 -7.19 -12.65
C GLN A 29 -3.09 -8.42 -13.17
N THR A 30 -1.75 -8.40 -13.10
CA THR A 30 -0.90 -9.53 -13.42
C THR A 30 -0.69 -10.52 -12.27
N MET A 31 -1.15 -10.19 -11.05
CA MET A 31 -1.04 -11.08 -9.89
C MET A 31 -1.71 -12.45 -10.16
N PRO A 32 -1.07 -13.57 -9.77
CA PRO A 32 -1.66 -14.89 -9.87
C PRO A 32 -2.80 -15.08 -8.84
N PRO A 33 -3.74 -16.03 -9.07
CA PRO A 33 -4.88 -16.27 -8.17
C PRO A 33 -4.53 -16.45 -6.70
N HIS A 34 -3.46 -17.16 -6.38
CA HIS A 34 -3.05 -17.38 -5.00
C HIS A 34 -2.59 -16.10 -4.28
N ALA A 35 -2.18 -15.06 -5.01
CA ALA A 35 -1.73 -13.80 -4.42
C ALA A 35 -2.89 -12.82 -4.21
N TYR A 36 -3.95 -12.88 -5.05
CA TYR A 36 -5.06 -11.93 -4.95
C TYR A 36 -6.31 -12.46 -4.23
N HIS A 37 -6.45 -13.78 -4.05
CA HIS A 37 -7.56 -14.33 -3.29
C HIS A 37 -7.29 -14.24 -1.78
N TYR A 38 -8.26 -13.69 -1.05
CA TYR A 38 -8.31 -13.87 0.40
C TYR A 38 -8.85 -15.27 0.74
N ALA A 39 -8.40 -15.84 1.85
CA ALA A 39 -8.85 -17.14 2.36
C ALA A 39 -10.23 -17.04 3.06
N ILE A 40 -11.24 -16.59 2.32
CA ILE A 40 -12.63 -16.40 2.75
C ILE A 40 -13.57 -17.06 1.72
N PRO A 41 -14.89 -17.21 1.99
CA PRO A 41 -15.81 -17.86 1.04
C PRO A 41 -15.71 -17.29 -0.38
N SER A 42 -15.49 -18.17 -1.36
CA SER A 42 -15.25 -17.81 -2.77
C SER A 42 -16.44 -17.09 -3.43
N THR A 43 -17.63 -17.19 -2.84
CA THR A 43 -18.83 -16.44 -3.24
C THR A 43 -18.63 -14.93 -3.10
N LEU A 44 -17.81 -14.47 -2.15
CA LEU A 44 -17.52 -13.04 -1.98
C LEU A 44 -16.68 -12.49 -3.15
N TYR A 45 -15.74 -13.28 -3.65
CA TYR A 45 -15.00 -12.95 -4.86
C TYR A 45 -15.92 -12.90 -6.08
N THR A 46 -16.70 -13.95 -6.32
CA THR A 46 -17.52 -14.07 -7.54
C THR A 46 -18.68 -13.07 -7.59
N ARG A 47 -19.30 -12.75 -6.44
CA ARG A 47 -20.46 -11.86 -6.39
C ARG A 47 -20.10 -10.39 -6.19
N TYR A 48 -19.06 -10.11 -5.41
CA TYR A 48 -18.73 -8.74 -4.99
C TYR A 48 -17.32 -8.30 -5.40
N GLY A 49 -16.54 -9.16 -6.05
CA GLY A 49 -15.17 -8.83 -6.46
C GLY A 49 -14.23 -8.65 -5.27
N VAL A 50 -14.47 -9.31 -4.13
CA VAL A 50 -13.58 -9.23 -2.97
C VAL A 50 -12.28 -9.97 -3.28
N ARG A 51 -11.22 -9.19 -3.48
CA ARG A 51 -9.85 -9.64 -3.79
C ARG A 51 -8.87 -8.53 -3.43
N ARG A 52 -7.58 -8.86 -3.47
CA ARG A 52 -6.51 -7.87 -3.55
C ARG A 52 -6.54 -7.17 -4.91
N TYR A 53 -6.55 -5.85 -4.90
CA TYR A 53 -6.36 -5.01 -6.08
C TYR A 53 -5.02 -4.28 -6.07
N GLY A 54 -4.52 -3.88 -4.90
CA GLY A 54 -3.33 -3.05 -4.77
C GLY A 54 -3.57 -1.58 -5.14
N ALA A 55 -2.55 -0.75 -4.93
CA ALA A 55 -2.52 0.64 -5.41
C ALA A 55 -1.06 1.06 -5.68
N HIS A 56 -0.84 2.32 -6.09
CA HIS A 56 0.46 2.82 -6.54
C HIS A 56 1.04 2.08 -7.77
N GLY A 57 0.20 1.38 -8.54
CA GLY A 57 0.63 0.61 -9.70
C GLY A 57 1.30 1.44 -10.79
N THR A 58 0.95 2.71 -10.93
CA THR A 58 1.62 3.67 -11.83
C THR A 58 3.07 3.91 -11.42
N SER A 59 3.32 4.12 -10.12
CA SER A 59 4.67 4.24 -9.55
C SER A 59 5.47 2.95 -9.76
N TYR A 60 4.90 1.79 -9.44
CA TYR A 60 5.61 0.52 -9.63
C TYR A 60 5.94 0.21 -11.08
N ARG A 61 5.00 0.47 -12.00
CA ARG A 61 5.24 0.32 -13.44
C ARG A 61 6.42 1.17 -13.90
N TYR A 62 6.47 2.42 -13.45
CA TYR A 62 7.55 3.35 -13.78
C TYR A 62 8.89 2.92 -13.16
N VAL A 63 8.93 2.73 -11.84
CA VAL A 63 10.17 2.43 -11.10
C VAL A 63 10.78 1.09 -11.51
N ALA A 64 9.97 0.08 -11.84
CA ALA A 64 10.49 -1.19 -12.35
C ALA A 64 11.22 -1.01 -13.69
N GLN A 65 10.69 -0.16 -14.59
CA GLN A 65 11.33 0.14 -15.88
C GLN A 65 12.62 0.94 -15.68
N GLU A 66 12.59 1.97 -14.84
CA GLU A 66 13.78 2.78 -14.53
C GLU A 66 14.88 1.95 -13.85
N THR A 67 14.52 1.02 -12.96
CA THR A 67 15.48 0.13 -12.30
C THR A 67 16.15 -0.79 -13.31
N ALA A 68 15.40 -1.36 -14.25
CA ALA A 68 15.94 -2.20 -15.31
C ALA A 68 16.90 -1.43 -16.23
N ALA A 69 16.52 -0.20 -16.61
CA ALA A 69 17.37 0.70 -17.39
C ALA A 69 18.66 1.08 -16.64
N PHE A 70 18.55 1.42 -15.35
CA PHE A 70 19.70 1.75 -14.50
C PHE A 70 20.69 0.59 -14.38
N LEU A 71 20.19 -0.63 -14.20
CA LEU A 71 20.99 -1.84 -14.12
C LEU A 71 21.42 -2.40 -15.48
N ARG A 72 20.98 -1.79 -16.59
CA ARG A 72 21.25 -2.21 -17.98
C ARG A 72 20.90 -3.68 -18.23
N ARG A 73 19.75 -4.12 -17.69
CA ARG A 73 19.22 -5.48 -17.82
C ARG A 73 17.82 -5.45 -18.42
N ASP A 74 17.43 -6.54 -19.08
CA ASP A 74 16.04 -6.70 -19.54
C ASP A 74 15.13 -6.90 -18.32
N ILE A 75 14.07 -6.09 -18.21
CA ILE A 75 13.06 -6.19 -17.16
C ILE A 75 12.40 -7.57 -17.11
N ASN A 76 12.36 -8.29 -18.25
CA ASN A 76 11.80 -9.63 -18.36
C ASN A 76 12.67 -10.72 -17.70
N GLU A 77 13.90 -10.38 -17.30
CA GLU A 77 14.87 -11.29 -16.65
C GLU A 77 15.18 -10.87 -15.21
N MET A 78 14.34 -10.02 -14.62
CA MET A 78 14.57 -9.42 -13.31
C MET A 78 13.45 -9.72 -12.33
N SER A 79 13.84 -9.93 -11.09
CA SER A 79 12.97 -10.03 -9.92
C SER A 79 13.34 -8.94 -8.92
N MET A 80 12.39 -8.07 -8.61
CA MET A 80 12.59 -6.89 -7.79
C MET A 80 11.56 -6.84 -6.67
N VAL A 81 11.96 -6.31 -5.52
CA VAL A 81 11.03 -5.84 -4.50
C VAL A 81 11.10 -4.33 -4.49
N ILE A 82 9.97 -3.67 -4.71
CA ILE A 82 9.90 -2.20 -4.79
C ILE A 82 9.03 -1.70 -3.64
N ALA A 83 9.60 -0.87 -2.78
CA ALA A 83 8.94 -0.20 -1.67
C ALA A 83 8.66 1.25 -2.03
N HIS A 84 7.38 1.60 -2.16
CA HIS A 84 6.91 2.98 -2.37
C HIS A 84 6.53 3.54 -1.00
N LEU A 85 7.33 4.48 -0.48
CA LEU A 85 7.28 4.95 0.91
C LEU A 85 6.93 6.44 0.97
N GLY A 86 5.64 6.75 0.79
CA GLY A 86 5.09 8.08 1.03
C GLY A 86 4.16 8.11 2.25
N ASN A 87 3.29 9.12 2.31
CA ASN A 87 2.22 9.17 3.34
C ASN A 87 1.26 7.97 3.19
N GLY A 88 1.08 7.48 1.96
CA GLY A 88 0.70 6.10 1.69
C GLY A 88 1.92 5.26 1.39
N ALA A 89 2.04 4.11 2.04
CA ALA A 89 3.16 3.21 1.85
C ALA A 89 2.65 1.85 1.36
N SER A 90 3.30 1.31 0.33
CA SER A 90 3.08 -0.06 -0.10
C SER A 90 4.37 -0.69 -0.61
N ILE A 91 4.37 -2.00 -0.74
CA ILE A 91 5.47 -2.75 -1.35
C ILE A 91 4.93 -3.71 -2.41
N THR A 92 5.70 -3.99 -3.46
CA THR A 92 5.30 -4.88 -4.55
C THR A 92 6.45 -5.78 -4.98
N ALA A 93 6.15 -7.07 -5.13
CA ALA A 93 7.00 -8.03 -5.81
C ALA A 93 6.80 -7.91 -7.32
N VAL A 94 7.87 -7.63 -8.06
CA VAL A 94 7.86 -7.56 -9.52
C VAL A 94 8.75 -8.66 -10.06
N LYS A 95 8.23 -9.49 -10.95
CA LYS A 95 8.98 -10.54 -11.65
C LYS A 95 8.70 -10.46 -13.13
N ASN A 96 9.76 -10.43 -13.93
CA ASN A 96 9.70 -10.34 -15.38
C ASN A 96 8.80 -9.16 -15.83
N GLY A 97 9.00 -7.99 -15.21
CA GLY A 97 8.22 -6.77 -15.45
C GLY A 97 6.75 -6.81 -15.01
N ARG A 98 6.31 -7.84 -14.28
CA ARG A 98 4.91 -8.05 -13.87
C ARG A 98 4.77 -8.09 -12.36
N SER A 99 3.72 -7.48 -11.83
CA SER A 99 3.38 -7.56 -10.40
C SER A 99 2.94 -8.98 -10.03
N GLN A 100 3.68 -9.61 -9.11
CA GLN A 100 3.37 -10.94 -8.59
C GLN A 100 2.66 -10.89 -7.25
N ASP A 101 2.91 -9.85 -6.45
CA ASP A 101 2.24 -9.60 -5.17
C ASP A 101 2.36 -8.12 -4.80
N THR A 102 1.48 -7.62 -3.94
CA THR A 102 1.46 -6.23 -3.46
C THR A 102 0.84 -6.14 -2.06
N SER A 103 1.33 -5.24 -1.22
CA SER A 103 0.87 -5.18 0.18
C SER A 103 -0.55 -4.64 0.35
N MET A 104 -0.97 -3.70 -0.50
CA MET A 104 -2.32 -3.14 -0.41
C MET A 104 -3.37 -4.11 -0.91
N GLY A 105 -4.55 -4.04 -0.31
CA GLY A 105 -5.59 -5.06 -0.38
C GLY A 105 -6.68 -4.78 -1.38
N LEU A 106 -7.91 -5.11 -0.97
CA LEU A 106 -9.14 -4.56 -1.53
C LEU A 106 -9.14 -3.03 -1.49
N THR A 107 -8.56 -2.47 -0.43
CA THR A 107 -8.41 -1.03 -0.20
C THR A 107 -6.95 -0.67 0.10
N PRO A 108 -6.58 0.62 0.01
CA PRO A 108 -5.26 1.10 0.42
C PRO A 108 -4.97 1.06 1.94
N LEU A 109 -5.78 0.37 2.75
CA LEU A 109 -5.60 0.29 4.20
C LEU A 109 -4.70 -0.88 4.62
N GLU A 110 -4.77 -2.01 3.92
CA GLU A 110 -3.93 -3.20 4.20
C GLU A 110 -2.46 -2.91 3.88
N GLY A 111 -1.55 -3.59 4.58
CA GLY A 111 -0.13 -3.59 4.25
C GLY A 111 0.76 -2.95 5.31
N LEU A 112 1.58 -2.04 4.82
CA LEU A 112 2.57 -1.32 5.60
C LEU A 112 1.89 -0.37 6.59
N VAL A 113 2.62 -0.05 7.66
CA VAL A 113 2.34 1.14 8.47
C VAL A 113 2.51 2.36 7.57
N MET A 114 1.62 3.34 7.68
CA MET A 114 1.68 4.56 6.86
C MET A 114 1.56 5.80 7.75
N GLY A 115 1.42 6.99 7.16
CA GLY A 115 1.35 8.23 7.93
C GLY A 115 0.18 8.23 8.93
N THR A 116 -1.04 7.98 8.45
CA THR A 116 -2.27 7.96 9.28
C THR A 116 -3.03 6.64 9.23
N ARG A 117 -2.61 5.71 8.37
CA ARG A 117 -3.24 4.41 8.15
C ARG A 117 -2.54 3.32 8.95
N CYS A 118 -3.32 2.41 9.51
CA CYS A 118 -2.82 1.34 10.37
C CYS A 118 -1.96 0.28 9.65
N GLY A 119 -2.24 0.00 8.37
CA GLY A 119 -1.70 -1.20 7.72
C GLY A 119 -2.37 -2.47 8.25
N ASP A 120 -1.66 -3.59 8.24
CA ASP A 120 -2.19 -4.84 8.81
C ASP A 120 -2.47 -4.73 10.30
N ILE A 121 -3.64 -5.24 10.68
CA ILE A 121 -4.11 -5.44 12.05
C ILE A 121 -4.94 -6.73 12.11
N ASP A 122 -5.19 -7.25 13.30
CA ASP A 122 -6.11 -8.37 13.50
C ASP A 122 -7.56 -7.94 13.15
N PRO A 123 -8.26 -8.64 12.23
CA PRO A 123 -9.67 -8.36 11.93
C PRO A 123 -10.60 -8.37 13.16
N SER A 124 -10.25 -9.14 14.20
CA SER A 124 -11.00 -9.23 15.45
C SER A 124 -11.03 -7.91 16.24
N ILE A 125 -10.15 -6.96 15.92
CA ILE A 125 -10.13 -5.62 16.53
C ILE A 125 -11.45 -4.88 16.29
N PHE A 126 -12.10 -5.06 15.14
CA PHE A 126 -13.41 -4.46 14.89
C PHE A 126 -14.43 -4.90 15.95
N SER A 127 -14.53 -6.20 16.20
CA SER A 127 -15.44 -6.73 17.21
C SER A 127 -15.02 -6.34 18.63
N PHE A 128 -13.72 -6.33 18.92
CA PHE A 128 -13.20 -5.97 20.23
C PHE A 128 -13.52 -4.51 20.59
N LEU A 129 -13.28 -3.57 19.68
CA LEU A 129 -13.57 -2.14 19.89
C LEU A 129 -15.07 -1.87 19.97
N ALA A 130 -15.88 -2.52 19.13
CA ALA A 130 -17.33 -2.40 19.22
C ALA A 130 -17.87 -2.88 20.58
N ALA A 131 -17.36 -4.01 21.08
CA ALA A 131 -17.80 -4.57 22.35
C ALA A 131 -17.37 -3.72 23.56
N ASN A 132 -16.11 -3.27 23.58
CA ASN A 132 -15.48 -2.66 24.76
C ASN A 132 -15.45 -1.14 24.74
N ALA A 133 -15.24 -0.53 23.58
CA ALA A 133 -15.18 0.93 23.40
C ALA A 133 -16.47 1.51 22.79
N LYS A 134 -17.46 0.66 22.46
CA LYS A 134 -18.75 1.03 21.86
C LYS A 134 -18.63 1.82 20.55
N MET A 135 -17.50 1.65 19.85
CA MET A 135 -17.28 2.26 18.54
C MET A 135 -18.08 1.53 17.46
N SER A 136 -18.71 2.28 16.59
CA SER A 136 -19.34 1.79 15.36
C SER A 136 -18.29 1.35 14.33
N ILE A 137 -18.73 0.60 13.32
CA ILE A 137 -17.86 0.18 12.20
C ILE A 137 -17.25 1.40 11.49
N ASP A 138 -18.03 2.48 11.34
CA ASP A 138 -17.58 3.70 10.66
C ASP A 138 -16.53 4.44 11.49
N GLU A 139 -16.72 4.58 12.80
CA GLU A 139 -15.74 5.19 13.71
C GLU A 139 -14.42 4.39 13.73
N ILE A 140 -14.51 3.05 13.78
CA ILE A 140 -13.31 2.21 13.72
C ILE A 140 -12.63 2.39 12.36
N THR A 141 -13.38 2.38 11.26
CA THR A 141 -12.84 2.55 9.91
C THR A 141 -12.13 3.90 9.74
N GLU A 142 -12.73 4.99 10.27
CA GLU A 142 -12.13 6.32 10.23
C GLU A 142 -10.86 6.38 11.06
N MET A 143 -10.88 5.87 12.30
CA MET A 143 -9.71 5.80 13.18
C MET A 143 -8.55 5.05 12.50
N LEU A 144 -8.84 3.90 11.87
CA LEU A 144 -7.83 3.12 11.15
C LEU A 144 -7.25 3.84 9.93
N ASN A 145 -7.98 4.78 9.33
CA ASN A 145 -7.54 5.53 8.16
C ASN A 145 -6.86 6.87 8.49
N LYS A 146 -7.28 7.54 9.57
CA LYS A 146 -6.94 8.95 9.83
C LYS A 146 -6.21 9.18 11.15
N GLU A 147 -6.37 8.31 12.12
CA GLU A 147 -5.86 8.49 13.48
C GLU A 147 -4.85 7.39 13.88
N SER A 148 -4.46 6.55 12.93
CA SER A 148 -3.57 5.40 13.13
C SER A 148 -2.18 5.64 12.54
N GLY A 149 -1.43 4.56 12.31
CA GLY A 149 -0.13 4.62 11.66
C GLY A 149 0.91 5.34 12.51
N MET A 150 1.83 6.03 11.85
CA MET A 150 2.87 6.81 12.51
C MET A 150 2.29 7.93 13.38
N LEU A 151 1.19 8.56 12.97
CA LEU A 151 0.48 9.56 13.76
C LEU A 151 -0.02 8.99 15.08
N GLY A 152 -0.81 7.90 15.02
CA GLY A 152 -1.42 7.30 16.21
C GLY A 152 -0.39 6.73 17.18
N LEU A 153 0.70 6.13 16.68
CA LEU A 153 1.76 5.59 17.53
C LEU A 153 2.61 6.69 18.19
N SER A 154 2.95 7.73 17.43
CA SER A 154 3.77 8.81 17.95
C SER A 154 3.01 9.80 18.82
N ASN A 155 1.70 9.93 18.62
CA ASN A 155 0.88 11.03 19.15
C ASN A 155 1.47 12.41 18.82
N LEU A 156 2.18 12.52 17.69
CA LEU A 156 2.94 13.72 17.32
C LEU A 156 2.70 14.13 15.86
N SER A 157 3.05 13.26 14.91
CA SER A 157 3.03 13.61 13.48
C SER A 157 2.91 12.39 12.59
N ASN A 158 2.38 12.59 11.38
CA ASN A 158 2.43 11.62 10.28
C ASN A 158 3.62 11.85 9.32
N ASP A 159 4.43 12.88 9.55
CA ASP A 159 5.60 13.22 8.73
C ASP A 159 6.85 12.54 9.30
N CYS A 160 7.47 11.65 8.52
CA CYS A 160 8.66 10.91 8.92
C CYS A 160 9.82 11.82 9.34
N ARG A 161 9.98 12.99 8.71
CA ARG A 161 11.08 13.93 9.03
C ARG A 161 10.95 14.48 10.44
N MET A 162 9.73 14.84 10.84
CA MET A 162 9.46 15.33 12.19
C MET A 162 9.66 14.22 13.23
N LEU A 163 9.29 12.99 12.89
CA LEU A 163 9.47 11.84 13.78
C LEU A 163 10.94 11.48 13.96
N GLU A 164 11.75 11.53 12.90
CA GLU A 164 13.20 11.29 12.98
C GLU A 164 13.87 12.33 13.88
N GLU A 165 13.55 13.62 13.72
CA GLU A 165 14.07 14.69 14.57
C GLU A 165 13.63 14.51 16.03
N ALA A 166 12.35 14.21 16.26
CA ALA A 166 11.83 13.99 17.61
C ALA A 166 12.47 12.77 18.28
N ALA A 167 12.65 11.66 17.54
CA ALA A 167 13.29 10.46 18.03
C ALA A 167 14.76 10.71 18.38
N ALA A 168 15.50 11.45 17.54
CA ALA A 168 16.87 11.86 17.82
C ALA A 168 16.99 12.73 19.09
N ASN A 169 15.93 13.47 19.42
CA ASN A 169 15.79 14.25 20.65
C ASN A 169 15.18 13.46 21.83
N GLY A 170 15.02 12.14 21.71
CA GLY A 170 14.58 11.25 22.78
C GLY A 170 13.06 11.05 22.92
N HIS A 171 12.26 11.47 21.94
CA HIS A 171 10.80 11.28 21.96
C HIS A 171 10.39 9.81 21.74
N LYS A 172 9.97 9.14 22.82
CA LYS A 172 9.70 7.69 22.83
C LYS A 172 8.60 7.23 21.88
N GLY A 173 7.53 8.01 21.71
CA GLY A 173 6.48 7.68 20.75
C GLY A 173 6.96 7.73 19.29
N ALA A 174 7.90 8.63 18.99
CA ALA A 174 8.44 8.78 17.64
C ALA A 174 9.41 7.64 17.31
N GLU A 175 10.27 7.29 18.27
CA GLU A 175 11.14 6.10 18.21
C GLU A 175 10.31 4.84 17.95
N LEU A 176 9.25 4.60 18.74
CA LEU A 176 8.35 3.46 18.56
C LEU A 176 7.66 3.45 17.19
N ALA A 177 7.16 4.60 16.72
CA ALA A 177 6.49 4.69 15.43
C ALA A 177 7.42 4.32 14.27
N LEU A 178 8.67 4.79 14.30
CA LEU A 178 9.69 4.48 13.29
C LEU A 178 10.11 3.01 13.36
N ASP A 179 10.32 2.46 14.56
CA ASP A 179 10.66 1.05 14.73
C ASP A 179 9.57 0.11 14.21
N VAL A 180 8.30 0.41 14.53
CA VAL A 180 7.15 -0.38 14.06
C VAL A 180 7.00 -0.28 12.53
N PHE A 181 7.22 0.91 11.96
CA PHE A 181 7.24 1.10 10.50
C PHE A 181 8.34 0.29 9.82
N ALA A 182 9.59 0.43 10.27
CA ALA A 182 10.75 -0.26 9.71
C ALA A 182 10.64 -1.79 9.87
N TYR A 183 10.18 -2.26 11.02
CA TYR A 183 9.96 -3.68 11.27
C TYR A 183 8.87 -4.26 10.36
N ARG A 184 7.74 -3.55 10.20
CA ARG A 184 6.68 -3.97 9.28
C ARG A 184 7.19 -4.04 7.85
N LEU A 185 7.94 -3.03 7.41
CA LEU A 185 8.53 -2.99 6.08
C LEU A 185 9.49 -4.15 5.85
N ALA A 186 10.40 -4.43 6.79
CA ALA A 186 11.34 -5.55 6.69
C ALA A 186 10.63 -6.90 6.58
N LYS A 187 9.56 -7.12 7.36
CA LYS A 187 8.72 -8.33 7.23
C LYS A 187 8.10 -8.45 5.83
N TYR A 188 7.61 -7.34 5.30
CA TYR A 188 7.03 -7.30 3.96
C TYR A 188 8.07 -7.54 2.86
N VAL A 189 9.29 -7.01 2.99
CA VAL A 189 10.39 -7.33 2.07
C VAL A 189 10.64 -8.84 2.05
N GLY A 190 10.77 -9.47 3.21
CA GLY A 190 10.92 -10.92 3.32
C GLY A 190 9.75 -11.70 2.72
N GLY A 191 8.51 -11.26 2.95
CA GLY A 191 7.32 -11.86 2.35
C GLY A 191 7.28 -11.75 0.82
N MET A 192 7.61 -10.57 0.28
CA MET A 192 7.63 -10.31 -1.17
C MET A 192 8.67 -11.16 -1.91
N MET A 193 9.76 -11.54 -1.23
CA MET A 193 10.74 -12.47 -1.79
C MET A 193 10.15 -13.85 -2.12
N VAL A 194 9.10 -14.30 -1.42
CA VAL A 194 8.39 -15.55 -1.74
C VAL A 194 7.75 -15.48 -3.13
N ALA A 195 7.15 -14.34 -3.48
CA ALA A 195 6.52 -14.13 -4.78
C ALA A 195 7.56 -13.97 -5.92
N CYS A 196 8.75 -13.42 -5.61
CA CYS A 196 9.83 -13.26 -6.58
C CYS A 196 10.61 -14.57 -6.84
N GLY A 197 10.92 -15.35 -5.80
CA GLY A 197 11.75 -16.56 -5.86
C GLY A 197 13.27 -16.30 -5.93
N SER A 198 13.69 -15.18 -6.54
CA SER A 198 15.04 -14.61 -6.48
C SER A 198 14.95 -13.10 -6.30
N LEU A 199 16.03 -12.45 -5.88
CA LEU A 199 16.06 -10.99 -5.72
C LEU A 199 17.26 -10.38 -6.43
N ASP A 200 17.00 -9.65 -7.51
CA ASP A 200 17.99 -8.87 -8.24
C ASP A 200 18.14 -7.45 -7.68
N ALA A 201 17.04 -6.86 -7.17
CA ALA A 201 17.04 -5.51 -6.61
C ALA A 201 15.98 -5.31 -5.53
N LEU A 202 16.36 -4.61 -4.46
CA LEU A 202 15.44 -3.96 -3.52
C LEU A 202 15.47 -2.46 -3.80
N VAL A 203 14.31 -1.89 -4.14
CA VAL A 203 14.20 -0.49 -4.61
C VAL A 203 13.33 0.29 -3.65
N PHE A 204 13.75 1.51 -3.32
CA PHE A 204 12.98 2.46 -2.51
C PHE A 204 12.60 3.66 -3.39
N THR A 205 11.36 4.13 -3.26
CA THR A 205 10.82 5.28 -4.00
C THR A 205 9.79 6.04 -3.18
#